data_AF-A0A4Z2BAY0-F1
#
_entry.id   AF-A0A4Z2BAY0-F1
#
_cell.length_a   1.000
_cell.length_b   1.000
_cell.length_c   1.000
_cell.angle_alpha   90.00
_cell.angle_beta   90.00
_cell.angle_gamma   90.00
#
_symmetry.space_group_name_H-M   'P 1'
#
loop_
_entity.id
_entity.type
_entity.pdbx_description
1 polymer ?
#
loop_
_entity_poly.entity_id
_entity_poly.type
_entity_poly.pdbx_seq_one_letter_code
_entity_poly.pdbx_strand_id
1 'polypeptide(L)'
;MVLCQSVINLRDSFYNNPPKATFLLCLLSLAFSFICLSSYTYTHILPNPDTTKDWNRLLSSLSQFQLCMKATASSELVAPTSSRVTSRYNSSTSPNAPVITLHLKVPLAVTANLHNGSLEGLGLQTTLRAEQLHLGGIELVNLTLQFSCGVDGYTCLTISAPVHILPIDMLPPDCPKYDKNISYIQVEASNEQPKAPQTCYSLNFKNDPTLTVMLTWVQYATPSKQFIQT
;
A
#
# COMPACT_ATOMS: atom_id res chain seq x y z
N MET A 1 38.46 37.68 7.35
CA MET A 1 39.02 38.74 6.48
C MET A 1 39.07 38.33 5.00
N VAL A 2 39.34 37.06 4.65
CA VAL A 2 39.39 36.57 3.25
C VAL A 2 38.04 36.60 2.52
N LEU A 3 36.94 36.23 3.20
CA LEU A 3 35.59 36.19 2.59
C LEU A 3 35.09 37.58 2.12
N CYS A 4 35.35 38.65 2.86
CA CYS A 4 34.94 40.01 2.44
C CYS A 4 35.67 40.46 1.17
N GLN A 5 36.96 40.15 1.04
CA GLN A 5 37.75 40.52 -0.13
C GLN A 5 37.26 39.78 -1.39
N SER A 6 36.93 38.50 -1.25
CA SER A 6 36.37 37.70 -2.34
C SER A 6 35.00 38.21 -2.82
N VAL A 7 34.12 38.62 -1.89
CA VAL A 7 32.81 39.17 -2.23
C VAL A 7 32.93 40.52 -2.96
N ILE A 8 33.86 41.38 -2.53
CA ILE A 8 34.10 42.69 -3.17
C ILE A 8 34.65 42.51 -4.59
N ASN A 9 35.62 41.60 -4.78
CA ASN A 9 36.19 41.30 -6.11
C ASN A 9 35.19 40.64 -7.06
N LEU A 10 34.31 39.76 -6.55
CA LEU A 10 33.23 39.17 -7.34
C LEU A 10 32.21 40.22 -7.77
N ARG A 11 31.86 41.14 -6.87
CA ARG A 11 30.92 42.22 -7.15
C ARG A 11 31.40 43.15 -8.25
N ASP A 12 32.67 43.55 -8.21
CA ASP A 12 33.26 44.41 -9.25
C ASP A 12 33.36 43.69 -10.61
N SER A 13 33.70 42.40 -10.59
CA SER A 13 33.70 41.54 -11.79
C SER A 13 32.31 41.41 -12.44
N PHE A 14 31.25 41.27 -11.62
CA PHE A 14 29.87 41.20 -12.10
C PHE A 14 29.36 42.53 -12.66
N TYR A 15 29.74 43.65 -12.06
CA TYR A 15 29.33 44.98 -12.51
C TYR A 15 29.94 45.34 -13.87
N ASN A 16 31.21 44.98 -14.07
CA ASN A 16 31.95 45.30 -15.29
C ASN A 16 31.62 44.38 -16.48
N ASN A 17 30.95 43.25 -16.26
CA ASN A 17 30.61 42.29 -17.32
C ASN A 17 29.20 41.69 -17.13
N PRO A 18 28.12 42.45 -17.44
CA PRO A 18 26.74 42.03 -17.18
C PRO A 18 26.35 40.66 -17.77
N PRO A 19 26.73 40.31 -19.03
CA PRO A 19 26.40 38.99 -19.59
C PRO A 19 27.07 37.81 -18.86
N LYS A 20 28.28 38.01 -18.31
CA LYS A 20 29.00 36.97 -17.56
C LYS A 20 28.37 36.76 -16.19
N ALA A 21 27.90 37.83 -15.56
CA ALA A 21 27.22 37.77 -14.27
C ALA A 21 25.92 36.97 -14.35
N THR A 22 25.09 37.24 -15.36
CA THR A 22 23.83 36.50 -15.56
C THR A 22 24.08 35.03 -15.87
N PHE A 23 25.06 34.72 -16.73
CA PHE A 23 25.44 33.34 -17.02
C PHE A 23 25.89 32.57 -15.78
N LEU A 24 26.76 33.17 -14.95
CA LEU A 24 27.22 32.54 -13.73
C LEU A 24 26.08 32.33 -12.72
N LEU A 25 25.20 33.32 -12.55
CA LEU A 25 24.03 33.20 -11.67
C LEU A 25 23.08 32.09 -12.13
N CYS A 26 22.85 31.97 -13.44
CA CYS A 26 22.06 30.87 -14.00
C CYS A 26 22.74 29.52 -13.71
N LEU A 27 24.05 29.38 -13.93
CA LEU A 27 24.76 28.14 -13.62
C LEU A 27 24.72 27.79 -12.13
N LEU A 28 24.85 28.77 -11.24
CA LEU A 28 24.74 28.55 -9.79
C LEU A 28 23.34 28.12 -9.39
N SER A 29 22.30 28.75 -9.95
CA SER A 29 20.91 28.33 -9.70
C SER A 29 20.64 26.92 -10.19
N LEU A 30 21.14 26.56 -11.38
CA LEU A 30 21.01 25.22 -11.95
C LEU A 30 21.74 24.17 -11.11
N ALA A 31 22.96 24.47 -10.68
CA ALA A 31 23.74 23.60 -9.81
C ALA A 31 23.04 23.39 -8.45
N PHE A 32 22.51 24.46 -7.85
CA PHE A 32 21.75 24.37 -6.61
C PHE A 32 20.49 23.51 -6.78
N SER A 33 19.73 23.71 -7.85
CA SER A 33 18.57 22.88 -8.18
C SER A 33 18.94 21.41 -8.33
N PHE A 34 20.03 21.09 -9.02
CA PHE A 34 20.49 19.70 -9.15
C PHE A 34 20.95 19.08 -7.83
N ILE A 35 21.62 19.84 -6.96
CA ILE A 35 22.00 19.38 -5.62
C ILE A 35 20.76 19.10 -4.76
N CYS A 36 19.80 20.03 -4.77
CA CYS A 36 18.53 19.85 -4.05
C CYS A 36 17.77 18.64 -4.58
N LEU A 37 17.67 18.50 -5.91
CA LEU A 37 17.01 17.35 -6.52
C LEU A 37 17.74 16.06 -6.16
N SER A 38 19.07 16.01 -6.25
CA SER A 38 19.86 14.82 -5.92
C SER A 38 19.69 14.40 -4.45
N SER A 39 19.71 15.37 -3.53
CA SER A 39 19.46 15.14 -2.11
C SER A 39 18.03 14.65 -1.86
N TYR A 40 17.06 15.24 -2.57
CA TYR A 40 15.67 14.83 -2.50
C TYR A 40 15.48 13.39 -3.00
N THR A 41 16.00 13.04 -4.18
CA THR A 41 15.91 11.69 -4.74
C THR A 41 16.71 10.65 -3.96
N TYR A 42 17.74 11.06 -3.22
CA TYR A 42 18.47 10.18 -2.33
C TYR A 42 17.66 9.80 -1.08
N THR A 43 16.81 10.72 -0.61
CA THR A 43 16.04 10.55 0.63
C THR A 43 14.59 10.12 0.40
N HIS A 44 14.05 10.41 -0.79
CA HIS A 44 12.66 10.13 -1.16
C HIS A 44 12.62 9.16 -2.32
N ILE A 45 11.84 8.10 -2.14
CA ILE A 45 11.62 7.08 -3.15
C ILE A 45 10.68 7.66 -4.20
N LEU A 46 11.13 7.64 -5.46
CA LEU A 46 10.30 8.00 -6.60
C LEU A 46 9.52 6.74 -7.04
N PRO A 47 8.20 6.67 -6.80
CA PRO A 47 7.39 5.54 -7.24
C PRO A 47 7.40 5.44 -8.76
N ASN A 48 7.44 4.22 -9.28
CA ASN A 48 7.27 4.00 -10.72
C ASN A 48 5.86 4.42 -11.17
N PRO A 49 5.71 5.43 -12.06
CA PRO A 49 4.39 5.89 -12.50
C PRO A 49 3.63 4.82 -13.32
N ASP A 50 4.31 3.82 -13.85
CA ASP A 50 3.70 2.73 -14.63
C ASP A 50 3.09 1.64 -13.74
N THR A 51 3.37 1.66 -12.43
CA THR A 51 2.83 0.69 -11.48
C THR A 51 1.40 1.08 -11.07
N THR A 52 0.42 0.50 -11.75
CA THR A 52 -1.01 0.74 -11.46
C THR A 52 -1.50 0.06 -10.18
N LYS A 53 -0.78 -0.96 -9.69
CA LYS A 53 -1.13 -1.79 -8.52
C LYS A 53 0.02 -1.82 -7.51
N ASP A 54 -0.23 -1.30 -6.32
CA ASP A 54 0.78 -1.18 -5.24
C ASP A 54 0.18 -1.68 -3.92
N TRP A 55 0.95 -2.47 -3.17
CA TRP A 55 0.58 -2.93 -1.83
C TRP A 55 0.35 -1.79 -0.85
N ASN A 56 1.16 -0.73 -0.88
CA ASN A 56 0.95 0.42 0.01
C ASN A 56 -0.39 1.10 -0.29
N ARG A 57 -0.79 1.18 -1.57
CA ARG A 57 -2.09 1.71 -1.97
C ARG A 57 -3.24 0.80 -1.55
N LEU A 58 -3.10 -0.51 -1.76
CA LEU A 58 -4.06 -1.52 -1.33
C LEU A 58 -4.27 -1.45 0.19
N LEU A 59 -3.20 -1.55 0.97
CA LEU A 59 -3.26 -1.57 2.43
C LEU A 59 -3.76 -0.24 3.00
N SER A 60 -3.37 0.89 2.40
CA SER A 60 -3.90 2.20 2.74
C SER A 60 -5.41 2.28 2.49
N SER A 61 -5.89 1.81 1.34
CA SER A 61 -7.33 1.80 1.05
C SER A 61 -8.12 0.89 1.99
N LEU A 62 -7.57 -0.29 2.30
CA LEU A 62 -8.15 -1.21 3.28
C LEU A 62 -8.25 -0.56 4.67
N SER A 63 -7.28 0.28 5.05
CA SER A 63 -7.29 0.98 6.34
C SER A 63 -8.36 2.07 6.49
N GLN A 64 -9.01 2.48 5.40
CA GLN A 64 -10.10 3.45 5.44
C GLN A 64 -11.41 2.83 5.91
N PHE A 65 -11.52 1.49 5.87
CA PHE A 65 -12.71 0.77 6.29
C PHE A 65 -12.63 0.40 7.78
N GLN A 66 -13.77 0.47 8.45
CA GLN A 66 -13.99 -0.24 9.71
C GLN A 66 -14.60 -1.60 9.41
N LEU A 67 -14.03 -2.64 10.01
CA LEU A 67 -14.52 -4.00 9.88
C LEU A 67 -15.48 -4.30 11.03
N CYS A 68 -16.77 -4.37 10.76
CA CYS A 68 -17.79 -4.52 11.78
C CYS A 68 -18.41 -5.93 11.77
N MET A 69 -18.55 -6.53 12.95
CA MET A 69 -19.18 -7.84 13.09
C MET A 69 -20.64 -7.77 12.64
N LYS A 70 -21.05 -8.66 11.75
CA LYS A 70 -22.45 -8.70 11.30
C LYS A 70 -23.38 -8.95 12.49
N ALA A 71 -24.41 -8.12 12.67
CA ALA A 71 -25.42 -8.36 13.69
C ALA A 71 -26.13 -9.69 13.39
N THR A 72 -25.86 -10.72 14.18
CA THR A 72 -26.54 -12.00 14.07
C THR A 72 -27.97 -11.83 14.56
N ALA A 73 -28.95 -11.97 13.66
CA ALA A 73 -30.19 -12.59 14.05
C ALA A 73 -29.84 -14.00 14.54
N SER A 74 -29.82 -14.18 15.86
CA SER A 74 -29.79 -15.46 16.61
C SER A 74 -29.11 -16.67 15.95
N SER A 75 -27.90 -16.98 16.42
CA SER A 75 -27.35 -18.33 16.65
C SER A 75 -27.58 -19.42 15.59
N GLU A 76 -26.60 -19.60 14.70
CA GLU A 76 -26.19 -20.95 14.27
C GLU A 76 -24.66 -21.04 14.25
N LEU A 77 -24.11 -21.80 15.19
CA LEU A 77 -22.71 -22.24 15.18
C LEU A 77 -22.52 -23.20 14.01
N VAL A 78 -21.83 -22.77 12.96
CA VAL A 78 -21.36 -23.67 11.91
C VAL A 78 -19.89 -24.01 12.16
N ALA A 79 -19.65 -25.25 12.56
CA ALA A 79 -18.32 -25.86 12.65
C ALA A 79 -17.66 -25.93 11.26
N PRO A 80 -16.31 -25.93 11.16
CA PRO A 80 -15.63 -25.95 9.87
C PRO A 80 -15.76 -27.35 9.25
N THR A 81 -16.68 -27.50 8.31
CA THR A 81 -16.71 -28.69 7.45
C THR A 81 -15.96 -28.38 6.17
N SER A 82 -14.76 -28.94 6.04
CA SER A 82 -14.04 -29.05 4.76
C SER A 82 -14.98 -29.67 3.73
N SER A 83 -15.54 -28.84 2.85
CA SER A 83 -16.48 -29.26 1.82
C SER A 83 -16.12 -28.53 0.53
N ARG A 84 -15.56 -29.26 -0.43
CA ARG A 84 -15.59 -28.88 -1.84
C ARG A 84 -17.06 -28.70 -2.22
N VAL A 85 -17.50 -27.46 -2.46
CA VAL A 85 -18.83 -27.20 -3.00
C VAL A 85 -18.70 -26.24 -4.18
N THR A 86 -18.84 -26.83 -5.36
CA THR A 86 -19.25 -26.17 -6.59
C THR A 86 -20.63 -25.57 -6.37
N SER A 87 -20.76 -24.24 -6.33
CA SER A 87 -22.05 -23.57 -6.46
C SER A 87 -21.98 -22.52 -7.55
N ARG A 88 -22.90 -22.72 -8.50
CA ARG A 88 -23.08 -22.00 -9.75
C ARG A 88 -23.83 -20.71 -9.44
N TYR A 89 -23.13 -19.58 -9.38
CA TYR A 89 -23.76 -18.26 -9.34
C TYR A 89 -23.68 -17.64 -10.73
N ASN A 90 -24.83 -17.56 -11.41
CA ASN A 90 -24.96 -16.89 -12.68
C ASN A 90 -25.05 -15.38 -12.43
N SER A 91 -24.00 -14.63 -12.77
CA SER A 91 -24.07 -13.58 -13.82
C SER A 91 -22.76 -12.78 -13.90
N SER A 92 -22.18 -12.85 -15.11
CA SER A 92 -21.08 -12.06 -15.69
C SER A 92 -19.75 -12.00 -14.93
N THR A 93 -19.09 -13.16 -14.79
CA THR A 93 -17.64 -13.23 -14.53
C THR A 93 -16.95 -13.68 -15.82
N SER A 94 -15.90 -12.97 -16.25
CA SER A 94 -14.98 -13.46 -17.27
C SER A 94 -14.47 -14.85 -16.84
N PRO A 95 -14.72 -15.96 -17.57
CA PRO A 95 -14.64 -17.30 -17.00
C PRO A 95 -13.22 -17.87 -16.79
N ASN A 96 -12.15 -17.18 -17.17
CA ASN A 96 -10.85 -17.84 -17.40
C ASN A 96 -9.64 -17.26 -16.63
N ALA A 97 -9.82 -16.29 -15.74
CA ALA A 97 -8.69 -15.76 -14.98
C ALA A 97 -8.36 -16.68 -13.79
N PRO A 98 -7.12 -17.20 -13.66
CA PRO A 98 -6.73 -17.99 -12.50
C PRO A 98 -6.84 -17.14 -11.23
N VAL A 99 -7.42 -17.72 -10.18
CA VAL A 99 -7.47 -17.11 -8.84
C VAL A 99 -6.24 -17.59 -8.05
N ILE A 100 -5.51 -16.64 -7.46
CA ILE A 100 -4.40 -16.95 -6.55
C ILE A 100 -4.74 -16.53 -5.13
N THR A 101 -4.12 -17.21 -4.17
CA THR A 101 -4.22 -16.88 -2.75
C THR A 101 -2.82 -16.62 -2.22
N LEU A 102 -2.62 -15.44 -1.63
CA LEU A 102 -1.36 -15.02 -1.03
C LEU A 102 -1.52 -14.92 0.48
N HIS A 103 -0.50 -15.25 1.26
CA HIS A 103 -0.51 -15.18 2.72
C HIS A 103 0.73 -14.43 3.23
N LEU A 104 0.54 -13.15 3.52
CA LEU A 104 1.63 -12.18 3.57
C LEU A 104 1.63 -11.41 4.88
N LYS A 105 2.82 -11.11 5.39
CA LYS A 105 3.04 -10.25 6.55
C LYS A 105 2.95 -8.80 6.11
N VAL A 106 1.98 -8.05 6.64
CA VAL A 106 1.67 -6.69 6.20
C VAL A 106 1.75 -5.66 7.34
N PRO A 107 2.11 -4.40 7.03
CA PRO A 107 2.19 -3.30 8.00
C PRO A 107 0.80 -2.72 8.35
N LEU A 108 -0.07 -3.57 8.90
CA LEU A 108 -1.37 -3.18 9.44
C LEU A 108 -1.41 -3.44 10.95
N ALA A 109 -1.82 -2.44 11.72
CA ALA A 109 -2.14 -2.58 13.14
C ALA A 109 -3.66 -2.50 13.33
N VAL A 110 -4.21 -3.18 14.34
CA VAL A 110 -5.67 -3.25 14.53
C VAL A 110 -6.07 -2.75 15.91
N THR A 111 -7.12 -1.95 15.94
CA THR A 111 -7.71 -1.41 17.16
C THR A 111 -9.20 -1.74 17.20
N ALA A 112 -9.66 -2.29 18.32
CA ALA A 112 -11.09 -2.61 18.53
C ALA A 112 -11.79 -1.46 19.26
N ASN A 113 -13.05 -1.19 18.91
CA ASN A 113 -13.86 -0.15 19.57
C ASN A 113 -14.34 -0.53 21.00
N LEU A 114 -14.32 -1.83 21.37
CA LEU A 114 -14.64 -2.28 22.72
C LEU A 114 -13.38 -2.71 23.48
N HIS A 115 -13.24 -2.20 24.70
CA HIS A 115 -12.13 -2.46 25.61
C HIS A 115 -12.07 -3.94 26.03
N ASN A 116 -10.86 -4.51 26.03
CA ASN A 116 -10.43 -5.76 26.70
C ASN A 116 -10.63 -7.13 26.02
N GLY A 117 -11.02 -7.22 24.75
CA GLY A 117 -10.91 -8.49 24.01
C GLY A 117 -9.48 -8.74 23.53
N SER A 118 -8.88 -9.90 23.86
CA SER A 118 -7.61 -10.31 23.22
C SER A 118 -7.86 -10.56 21.73
N LEU A 119 -7.09 -9.91 20.86
CA LEU A 119 -7.08 -10.16 19.41
C LEU A 119 -6.26 -11.43 19.06
N GLU A 120 -5.55 -12.00 20.04
CA GLU A 120 -4.75 -13.20 19.83
C GLU A 120 -5.65 -14.41 19.55
N GLY A 121 -5.44 -15.07 18.41
CA GLY A 121 -6.26 -16.19 17.98
C GLY A 121 -7.58 -15.80 17.28
N LEU A 122 -7.75 -14.51 16.96
CA LEU A 122 -8.87 -14.03 16.15
C LEU A 122 -8.44 -13.74 14.70
N GLY A 123 -9.24 -14.23 13.76
CA GLY A 123 -9.18 -13.90 12.35
C GLY A 123 -10.42 -13.14 11.90
N LEU A 124 -10.26 -12.08 11.11
CA LEU A 124 -11.38 -11.34 10.51
C LEU A 124 -11.46 -11.68 9.03
N GLN A 125 -12.63 -12.13 8.58
CA GLN A 125 -12.88 -12.44 7.17
C GLN A 125 -13.86 -11.45 6.56
N THR A 126 -13.50 -10.89 5.42
CA THR A 126 -14.35 -9.95 4.67
C THR A 126 -14.15 -10.11 3.18
N THR A 127 -15.07 -9.53 2.41
CA THR A 127 -15.01 -9.51 0.94
C THR A 127 -15.27 -8.09 0.47
N LEU A 128 -14.40 -7.60 -0.40
CA LEU A 128 -14.48 -6.26 -0.98
C LEU A 128 -14.41 -6.34 -2.50
N ARG A 129 -14.87 -5.30 -3.21
CA ARG A 129 -14.62 -5.16 -4.64
C ARG A 129 -13.20 -4.64 -4.89
N ALA A 130 -12.59 -5.06 -5.99
CA ALA A 130 -11.25 -4.63 -6.38
C ALA A 130 -11.13 -3.10 -6.52
N GLU A 131 -12.16 -2.43 -7.04
CA GLU A 131 -12.26 -0.96 -7.10
C GLU A 131 -12.16 -0.29 -5.72
N GLN A 132 -12.76 -0.89 -4.68
CA GLN A 132 -12.74 -0.35 -3.31
C GLN A 132 -11.34 -0.44 -2.70
N LEU A 133 -10.52 -1.36 -3.20
CA LEU A 133 -9.12 -1.55 -2.82
C LEU A 133 -8.13 -0.83 -3.75
N HIS A 134 -8.64 0.00 -4.67
CA HIS A 134 -7.84 0.64 -5.73
C HIS A 134 -7.01 -0.33 -6.60
N LEU A 135 -7.46 -1.57 -6.76
CA LEU A 135 -6.83 -2.56 -7.64
C LEU A 135 -7.32 -2.49 -9.08
N GLY A 136 -8.41 -1.74 -9.32
CA GLY A 136 -9.11 -1.67 -10.59
C GLY A 136 -9.93 -2.94 -10.84
N GLY A 137 -10.98 -2.82 -11.66
CA GLY A 137 -11.89 -3.92 -11.94
C GLY A 137 -13.04 -4.04 -10.93
N ILE A 138 -13.97 -4.94 -11.24
CA ILE A 138 -15.23 -5.16 -10.50
C ILE A 138 -15.25 -6.50 -9.76
N GLU A 139 -14.16 -7.26 -9.86
CA GLU A 139 -14.02 -8.57 -9.26
C GLU A 139 -14.02 -8.49 -7.73
N LEU A 140 -14.48 -9.57 -7.09
CA LEU A 140 -14.47 -9.70 -5.65
C LEU A 140 -13.10 -10.18 -5.17
N VAL A 141 -12.66 -9.59 -4.06
CA VAL A 141 -11.41 -9.86 -3.36
C VAL A 141 -11.75 -10.36 -1.97
N ASN A 142 -11.38 -11.60 -1.69
CA ASN A 142 -11.55 -12.20 -0.36
C ASN A 142 -10.33 -11.88 0.51
N LEU A 143 -10.58 -11.36 1.70
CA LEU A 143 -9.55 -10.93 2.64
C LEU A 143 -9.76 -11.63 3.98
N THR A 144 -8.66 -12.16 4.53
CA THR A 144 -8.62 -12.69 5.89
C THR A 144 -7.45 -12.04 6.62
N LEU A 145 -7.71 -11.37 7.73
CA LEU A 145 -6.70 -10.75 8.59
C LEU A 145 -6.53 -11.61 9.84
N GLN A 146 -5.30 -11.96 10.18
CA GLN A 146 -4.95 -12.66 11.41
C GLN A 146 -3.94 -11.81 12.19
N PHE A 147 -4.15 -11.70 13.50
CA PHE A 147 -3.34 -10.84 14.34
C PHE A 147 -2.51 -11.68 15.30
N SER A 148 -1.21 -11.38 15.35
CA SER A 148 -0.34 -11.86 16.42
C SER A 148 -0.07 -10.71 17.40
N CYS A 149 -0.40 -10.93 18.66
CA CYS A 149 -0.10 -9.99 19.74
C CYS A 149 1.19 -10.45 20.44
N GLY A 150 2.19 -9.56 20.58
CA GLY A 150 3.49 -9.89 21.17
C GLY A 150 4.52 -8.78 20.93
N VAL A 151 5.77 -8.99 21.35
CA VAL A 151 6.88 -8.03 21.18
C VAL A 151 7.16 -7.73 19.70
N ASP A 152 6.98 -8.72 18.83
CA ASP A 152 7.10 -8.60 17.38
C ASP A 152 5.72 -8.63 16.69
N GLY A 153 4.68 -8.08 17.32
CA GLY A 153 3.30 -8.16 16.82
C GLY A 153 3.18 -7.83 15.33
N TYR A 154 2.64 -8.78 14.56
CA TYR A 154 2.44 -8.65 13.12
C TYR A 154 1.04 -9.08 12.70
N THR A 155 0.61 -8.54 11.56
CA THR A 155 -0.65 -8.90 10.92
C THR A 155 -0.36 -9.73 9.67
N CYS A 156 -1.04 -10.86 9.57
CA CYS A 156 -1.07 -11.67 8.37
C CYS A 156 -2.32 -11.39 7.57
N LEU A 157 -2.13 -11.04 6.31
CA LEU A 157 -3.18 -10.87 5.34
C LEU A 157 -3.18 -12.07 4.39
N THR A 158 -4.25 -12.84 4.41
CA THR A 158 -4.61 -13.73 3.30
C THR A 158 -5.46 -12.95 2.31
N ILE A 159 -5.03 -12.83 1.07
CA ILE A 159 -5.82 -12.24 -0.02
C ILE A 159 -6.03 -13.28 -1.11
N SER A 160 -7.26 -13.38 -1.61
CA SER A 160 -7.59 -14.28 -2.72
C SER A 160 -8.38 -13.53 -3.78
N ALA A 161 -7.82 -13.48 -4.99
CA ALA A 161 -8.39 -12.76 -6.13
C ALA A 161 -7.77 -13.23 -7.47
N PRO A 162 -8.35 -12.86 -8.63
CA PRO A 162 -7.73 -13.12 -9.92
C PRO A 162 -6.30 -12.55 -10.02
N VAL A 163 -5.39 -13.34 -10.61
CA VAL A 163 -3.96 -12.99 -10.76
C VAL A 163 -3.78 -11.62 -11.39
N HIS A 164 -4.58 -11.29 -12.41
CA HIS A 164 -4.40 -10.06 -13.18
C HIS A 164 -4.74 -8.80 -12.39
N ILE A 165 -5.37 -8.85 -11.21
CA ILE A 165 -5.69 -7.65 -10.42
C ILE A 165 -4.79 -7.46 -9.19
N LEU A 166 -3.99 -8.45 -8.80
CA LEU A 166 -3.15 -8.36 -7.60
C LEU A 166 -1.78 -7.71 -7.89
N PRO A 167 -1.20 -6.99 -6.91
CA PRO A 167 0.17 -6.49 -7.00
C PRO A 167 1.19 -7.62 -6.76
N ILE A 168 1.65 -8.27 -7.83
CA ILE A 168 2.52 -9.45 -7.76
C ILE A 168 4.02 -9.09 -7.79
N ASP A 169 4.38 -7.91 -8.30
CA ASP A 169 5.78 -7.57 -8.58
C ASP A 169 6.65 -7.37 -7.31
N MET A 170 6.06 -6.93 -6.20
CA MET A 170 6.74 -6.72 -4.92
C MET A 170 5.89 -7.28 -3.78
N LEU A 171 6.06 -8.55 -3.47
CA LEU A 171 5.29 -9.20 -2.41
C LEU A 171 5.89 -8.85 -1.03
N PRO A 172 5.05 -8.53 -0.03
CA PRO A 172 5.47 -8.53 1.36
C PRO A 172 6.05 -9.90 1.76
N PRO A 173 6.81 -9.98 2.87
CA PRO A 173 7.33 -11.25 3.36
C PRO A 173 6.21 -12.27 3.61
N ASP A 174 6.47 -13.55 3.36
CA ASP A 174 5.52 -14.61 3.68
C ASP A 174 5.21 -14.64 5.19
N CYS A 175 3.94 -14.87 5.52
CA CYS A 175 3.57 -15.08 6.91
C CYS A 175 3.97 -16.49 7.39
N PRO A 176 4.51 -16.61 8.61
CA PRO A 176 4.83 -17.90 9.19
C PRO A 176 3.57 -18.77 9.31
N LYS A 177 3.75 -20.09 9.20
CA LYS A 177 2.65 -21.05 9.41
C LYS A 177 2.22 -20.97 10.87
N TYR A 178 1.01 -20.48 11.12
CA TYR A 178 0.46 -20.35 12.47
C TYR A 178 -0.32 -21.61 12.83
N ASP A 179 0.05 -22.25 13.94
CA ASP A 179 -0.40 -23.61 14.31
C ASP A 179 -1.44 -23.63 15.46
N LYS A 180 -2.10 -22.49 15.74
CA LYS A 180 -3.15 -22.40 16.79
C LYS A 180 -4.56 -22.39 16.20
N ASN A 181 -5.53 -22.76 17.03
CA ASN A 181 -6.97 -22.67 16.74
C ASN A 181 -7.42 -21.21 16.56
N ILE A 182 -7.27 -20.66 15.35
CA ILE A 182 -7.78 -19.33 15.01
C ILE A 182 -9.29 -19.40 14.82
N SER A 183 -10.03 -18.55 15.51
CA SER A 183 -11.46 -18.34 15.28
C SER A 183 -11.67 -17.26 14.22
N TYR A 184 -12.40 -17.57 13.15
CA TYR A 184 -12.69 -16.62 12.09
C TYR A 184 -14.08 -16.00 12.28
N ILE A 185 -14.16 -14.67 12.25
CA ILE A 185 -15.40 -13.90 12.31
C ILE A 185 -15.65 -13.23 10.98
N GLN A 186 -16.88 -13.36 10.46
CA GLN A 186 -17.33 -12.59 9.30
C GLN A 186 -17.59 -11.14 9.70
N VAL A 187 -16.96 -10.23 8.99
CA VAL A 187 -17.10 -8.78 9.20
C VAL A 187 -17.45 -8.08 7.90
N GLU A 188 -18.29 -7.07 8.01
CA GLU A 188 -18.66 -6.18 6.92
C GLU A 188 -17.79 -4.92 6.98
N ALA A 189 -17.23 -4.55 5.83
CA ALA A 189 -16.43 -3.34 5.70
C ALA A 189 -17.35 -2.13 5.53
N SER A 190 -17.24 -1.16 6.44
CA SER A 190 -18.02 0.08 6.46
C SER A 190 -17.11 1.29 6.46
N ASN A 191 -17.45 2.30 5.65
CA ASN A 191 -16.86 3.64 5.71
C ASN A 191 -17.66 4.60 6.60
N GLU A 192 -18.83 4.15 7.08
CA GLU A 192 -19.70 4.92 7.97
C GLU A 192 -19.38 4.62 9.43
N GLN A 193 -19.65 5.60 10.28
CA GLN A 193 -19.48 5.48 11.73
C GLN A 193 -20.40 4.38 12.30
N PRO A 194 -19.95 3.59 13.29
CA PRO A 194 -20.71 2.45 13.80
C PRO A 194 -22.10 2.87 14.26
N LYS A 195 -23.12 2.22 13.71
CA LYS A 195 -24.48 2.32 14.26
C LYS A 195 -24.50 1.46 15.53
N ALA A 196 -24.86 2.07 16.66
CA ALA A 196 -24.83 1.41 17.97
C ALA A 196 -25.69 0.13 18.01
N PRO A 197 -25.37 -0.89 18.85
CA PRO A 197 -24.10 -1.25 19.46
C PRO A 197 -23.45 -2.42 18.69
N GLN A 198 -22.69 -2.12 17.62
CA GLN A 198 -21.98 -3.12 16.83
C GLN A 198 -20.47 -3.11 17.14
N THR A 199 -19.85 -4.27 17.31
CA THR A 199 -18.39 -4.39 17.49
C THR A 199 -17.69 -4.16 16.15
N CYS A 200 -16.78 -3.18 16.10
CA CYS A 200 -15.99 -2.86 14.92
C CYS A 200 -14.50 -2.80 15.23
N TYR A 201 -13.70 -3.14 14.21
CA TYR A 201 -12.24 -3.13 14.21
C TYR A 201 -11.75 -2.09 13.20
N SER A 202 -10.92 -1.17 13.66
CA SER A 202 -10.25 -0.19 12.79
C SER A 202 -8.84 -0.69 12.47
N LEU A 203 -8.41 -0.43 11.24
CA LEU A 203 -7.10 -0.81 10.73
C LEU A 203 -6.24 0.44 10.60
N ASN A 204 -5.01 0.38 11.08
CA ASN A 204 -4.03 1.45 10.99
C ASN A 204 -2.88 1.00 10.10
N PHE A 205 -2.76 1.64 8.94
CA PHE A 205 -1.69 1.37 7.99
C PHE A 205 -0.46 2.24 8.24
N LYS A 206 0.72 1.63 8.16
CA LYS A 206 1.99 2.34 8.12
C LYS A 206 2.66 2.09 6.77
N ASN A 207 3.02 3.16 6.07
CA ASN A 207 3.70 3.06 4.78
C ASN A 207 5.02 2.29 4.91
N ASP A 208 5.22 1.28 4.07
CA ASP A 208 6.46 0.49 4.02
C ASP A 208 7.16 0.71 2.67
N PRO A 209 8.30 1.43 2.65
CA PRO A 209 9.01 1.74 1.42
C PRO A 209 9.53 0.50 0.68
N THR A 210 9.65 -0.65 1.34
CA THR A 210 10.14 -1.89 0.72
C THR A 210 9.10 -2.55 -0.18
N LEU A 211 7.82 -2.16 -0.08
CA LEU A 211 6.71 -2.72 -0.86
C LEU A 211 6.40 -1.92 -2.13
N THR A 212 7.09 -0.80 -2.37
CA THR A 212 6.91 0.03 -3.57
C THR A 212 7.90 -0.38 -4.66
N VAL A 213 7.38 -0.65 -5.87
CA VAL A 213 8.20 -0.90 -7.05
C VAL A 213 8.97 0.38 -7.42
N MET A 214 10.30 0.30 -7.33
CA MET A 214 11.19 1.41 -7.67
C MET A 214 11.48 1.45 -9.17
N LEU A 215 11.63 2.66 -9.71
CA LEU A 215 12.34 2.83 -10.98
C LEU A 215 13.79 2.37 -10.77
N THR A 216 14.21 1.34 -11.50
CA THR A 216 15.61 0.91 -11.47
C THR A 216 16.50 1.98 -12.12
N TRP A 217 17.76 2.10 -11.70
CA TRP A 217 18.75 3.01 -12.31
C TRP A 217 18.86 2.87 -13.84
N VAL A 218 18.57 1.68 -14.37
CA VAL A 218 18.51 1.41 -15.81
C VAL A 218 17.44 2.26 -16.51
N GLN A 219 16.28 2.45 -15.88
CA GLN A 219 15.19 3.28 -16.41
C GLN A 219 15.51 4.78 -16.38
N TYR A 220 16.33 5.26 -15.45
CA TYR A 220 16.84 6.63 -15.46
C TYR A 220 17.87 6.89 -16.58
N ALA A 221 18.57 5.85 -17.05
CA ALA A 221 19.66 5.96 -18.03
C ALA A 221 19.23 5.70 -19.48
N THR A 222 18.03 5.18 -19.73
CA THR A 222 17.48 5.01 -21.08
C THR A 222 16.42 6.07 -21.41
N PRO A 223 16.77 7.14 -22.13
CA PRO A 223 15.79 7.85 -22.93
C PRO A 223 15.53 7.01 -24.18
N SER A 224 14.75 5.93 -24.07
CA SER A 224 14.47 5.10 -25.24
C SER A 224 13.00 4.71 -25.35
N LYS A 225 12.36 5.33 -26.35
CA LYS A 225 11.26 4.81 -27.19
C LYS A 225 9.81 5.01 -26.72
N GLN A 226 9.40 6.23 -26.40
CA GLN A 226 7.97 6.59 -26.53
C GLN A 226 7.68 7.89 -27.31
N PHE A 227 8.70 8.54 -27.90
CA PHE A 227 8.50 9.71 -28.78
C PHE A 227 8.53 9.39 -30.29
N ILE A 228 8.10 8.19 -30.70
CA ILE A 228 7.79 7.92 -32.12
C ILE A 228 6.53 7.05 -32.20
N GLN A 229 5.36 7.68 -32.01
CA GLN A 229 4.14 7.33 -32.73
C GLN A 229 3.04 8.37 -32.46
N THR A 230 3.13 9.48 -33.16
CA THR A 230 2.00 10.24 -33.75
C THR A 230 2.55 11.05 -34.90
#